data_AF-A0A2H0S2Z7-F1
#
_entry.id   AF-A0A2H0S2Z7-F1
#
_cell.length_a   1.000
_cell.length_b   1.000
_cell.length_c   1.000
_cell.angle_alpha   90.00
_cell.angle_beta   90.00
_cell.angle_gamma   90.00
#
_symmetry.space_group_name_H-M   'P 1'
#
loop_
_entity.id
_entity.type
_entity.pdbx_description
1 polymer ?
#
loop_
_entity_poly.entity_id
_entity_poly.type
_entity_poly.pdbx_seq_one_letter_code
_entity_poly.pdbx_strand_id
1 'polypeptide(L)'
;MKESPDFRPTKEDKLQQLGEWREDKENSPYDYDRNDIANYILTGKPFQRKNIGNQALVITYEDVSSILAYLEFMDSEKDPVLLIIDPEGNVIHIDLECIEEHDVLIIYPHELGDEVAEK
;
A
#
# COMPACT_ATOMS: atom_id res chain seq x y z
N MET A 1 4.09 -44.02 -2.00
CA MET A 1 3.59 -42.63 -1.91
C MET A 1 4.81 -41.74 -1.94
N LYS A 2 4.93 -40.86 -2.95
CA LYS A 2 6.02 -39.88 -2.98
C LYS A 2 5.50 -38.65 -2.25
N GLU A 3 6.13 -38.29 -1.14
CA GLU A 3 5.88 -37.03 -0.44
C GLU A 3 6.13 -35.89 -1.41
N SER A 4 5.14 -35.00 -1.54
CA SER A 4 5.35 -33.72 -2.23
C SER A 4 6.41 -32.94 -1.46
N PRO A 5 7.46 -32.43 -2.11
CA PRO A 5 8.41 -31.55 -1.43
C PRO A 5 7.63 -30.33 -0.95
N ASP A 6 7.71 -30.06 0.35
CA ASP A 6 7.14 -28.89 1.02
C ASP A 6 7.92 -27.65 0.53
N PHE A 7 7.60 -27.21 -0.69
CA PHE A 7 8.31 -26.12 -1.37
C PHE A 7 7.86 -24.80 -0.76
N ARG A 8 8.48 -24.46 0.36
CA ARG A 8 8.37 -23.12 0.95
C ARG A 8 9.49 -22.29 0.33
N PRO A 9 9.21 -21.41 -0.65
CA PRO A 9 10.25 -20.60 -1.25
C PRO A 9 10.96 -19.82 -0.15
N THR A 10 12.29 -19.92 -0.14
CA THR A 10 13.15 -19.22 0.81
C THR A 10 13.02 -17.72 0.60
N LYS A 11 13.49 -16.93 1.58
CA LYS A 11 13.58 -15.46 1.42
C LYS A 11 14.33 -15.08 0.14
N GLU A 12 15.37 -15.86 -0.21
CA GLU A 12 16.17 -15.67 -1.42
C GLU A 12 15.37 -15.96 -2.69
N ASP A 13 14.56 -17.02 -2.72
CA ASP A 13 13.68 -17.33 -3.86
C ASP A 13 12.65 -16.23 -4.10
N LYS A 14 12.05 -15.69 -3.04
CA LYS A 14 11.11 -14.57 -3.16
C LYS A 14 11.78 -13.30 -3.66
N LEU A 15 13.01 -13.03 -3.19
CA LEU A 15 13.80 -11.87 -3.64
C LEU A 15 14.23 -12.02 -5.10
N GLN A 16 14.53 -13.23 -5.56
CA GLN A 16 14.85 -13.51 -6.95
C GLN A 16 13.62 -13.37 -7.85
N GLN A 17 12.45 -13.90 -7.46
CA GLN A 17 11.19 -13.71 -8.19
C GLN A 17 10.79 -12.23 -8.28
N LEU A 18 10.97 -11.49 -7.18
CA LEU A 18 10.86 -10.03 -7.17
C LEU A 18 11.87 -9.39 -8.13
N GLY A 19 13.09 -9.91 -8.21
CA GLY A 19 14.12 -9.50 -9.16
C GLY A 19 13.73 -9.69 -10.62
N GLU A 20 13.10 -10.81 -10.95
CA GLU A 20 12.64 -11.15 -12.30
C GLU A 20 11.43 -10.29 -12.71
N TRP A 21 10.57 -9.90 -11.78
CA TRP A 21 9.50 -8.92 -12.03
C TRP A 21 9.99 -7.47 -12.16
N ARG A 22 11.26 -7.18 -11.82
CA ARG A 22 11.88 -5.83 -11.93
C ARG A 22 12.37 -5.46 -13.33
N GLU A 23 12.23 -6.33 -14.35
CA GLU A 23 12.69 -6.00 -15.72
C GLU A 23 11.82 -4.96 -16.46
N ASP A 24 10.65 -4.59 -15.96
CA ASP A 24 9.94 -3.37 -16.42
C ASP A 24 10.47 -2.15 -15.66
N LYS A 25 11.55 -1.60 -16.20
CA LYS A 25 12.18 -0.36 -15.71
C LYS A 25 11.30 0.85 -16.03
N GLU A 26 10.51 1.31 -15.06
CA GLU A 26 10.36 2.77 -14.88
C GLU A 26 9.89 3.21 -13.49
N ASN A 27 9.32 2.35 -12.63
CA ASN A 27 9.05 2.67 -11.22
C ASN A 27 9.33 1.45 -10.34
N SER A 28 10.19 1.59 -9.33
CA SER A 28 10.34 0.56 -8.31
C SER A 28 8.98 0.34 -7.62
N PRO A 29 8.58 -0.91 -7.30
CA PRO A 29 7.37 -1.16 -6.51
C PRO A 29 7.46 -0.58 -5.07
N TYR A 30 8.62 -0.03 -4.68
CA TYR A 30 8.85 0.69 -3.43
C TYR A 30 8.77 2.22 -3.59
N ASP A 31 8.69 2.74 -4.82
CA ASP A 31 8.69 4.18 -5.11
C ASP A 31 7.26 4.68 -5.36
N TYR A 32 6.25 4.14 -4.65
CA TYR A 32 4.94 4.77 -4.67
C TYR A 32 5.06 6.14 -4.00
N ASP A 33 4.62 7.20 -4.69
CA ASP A 33 4.87 8.57 -4.24
C ASP A 33 4.16 8.83 -2.90
N ARG A 34 4.95 9.02 -1.83
CA ARG A 34 4.44 9.30 -0.48
C ARG A 34 3.57 10.55 -0.45
N ASN A 35 3.87 11.53 -1.32
CA ASN A 35 3.06 12.74 -1.45
C ASN A 35 1.69 12.43 -2.05
N ASP A 36 1.59 11.43 -2.94
CA ASP A 36 0.32 10.97 -3.48
C ASP A 36 -0.56 10.40 -2.35
N ILE A 37 -0.01 9.53 -1.49
CA ILE A 37 -0.72 9.03 -0.31
C ILE A 37 -1.17 10.16 0.62
N ALA A 38 -0.28 11.11 0.92
CA ALA A 38 -0.65 12.28 1.72
C ALA A 38 -1.79 13.09 1.07
N ASN A 39 -1.79 13.23 -0.26
CA ASN A 39 -2.88 13.90 -0.98
C ASN A 39 -4.22 13.15 -0.86
N TYR A 40 -4.23 11.83 -0.87
CA TYR A 40 -5.47 11.06 -0.61
C TYR A 40 -6.01 11.33 0.80
N ILE A 41 -5.14 11.36 1.80
CA ILE A 41 -5.51 11.68 3.19
C ILE A 41 -6.08 13.11 3.27
N LEU A 42 -5.36 14.09 2.74
CA LEU A 42 -5.78 15.50 2.74
C LEU A 42 -7.13 15.72 2.06
N THR A 43 -7.34 15.07 0.91
CA THR A 43 -8.58 15.19 0.15
C THR A 43 -9.73 14.37 0.73
N GLY A 44 -9.45 13.43 1.64
CA GLY A 44 -10.41 12.46 2.16
C GLY A 44 -11.00 11.56 1.06
N LYS A 45 -10.30 11.42 -0.06
CA LYS A 45 -10.72 10.55 -1.16
C LYS A 45 -10.22 9.13 -0.90
N PRO A 46 -11.05 8.11 -1.16
CA PRO A 46 -10.60 6.75 -1.01
C PRO A 46 -9.64 6.38 -2.13
N PHE A 47 -8.62 5.62 -1.75
CA PHE A 47 -7.64 5.01 -2.61
C PHE A 47 -8.19 3.74 -3.24
N GLN A 48 -7.93 3.54 -4.53
CA GLN A 48 -8.60 2.54 -5.37
C GLN A 48 -7.58 1.74 -6.19
N ARG A 49 -8.01 0.60 -6.72
CA ARG A 49 -7.15 -0.28 -7.54
C ARG A 49 -6.51 0.46 -8.72
N LYS A 50 -7.27 1.34 -9.38
CA LYS A 50 -6.76 2.14 -10.52
C LYS A 50 -5.61 3.09 -10.16
N ASN A 51 -5.38 3.36 -8.88
CA ASN A 51 -4.30 4.24 -8.42
C ASN A 51 -2.96 3.51 -8.37
N ILE A 52 -2.95 2.21 -8.03
CA ILE A 52 -1.72 1.40 -7.94
C ILE A 52 -1.46 0.55 -9.18
N GLY A 53 -2.46 0.39 -10.06
CA GLY A 53 -2.35 -0.46 -11.23
C GLY A 53 -2.05 -1.91 -10.83
N ASN A 54 -0.93 -2.44 -11.31
CA ASN A 54 -0.50 -3.83 -11.02
C ASN A 54 0.52 -3.93 -9.88
N GLN A 55 0.82 -2.83 -9.18
CA GLN A 55 1.84 -2.78 -8.14
C GLN A 55 1.22 -2.83 -6.74
N ALA A 56 1.89 -3.47 -5.78
CA ALA A 56 1.49 -3.36 -4.39
C ALA A 56 1.90 -2.00 -3.82
N LEU A 57 1.03 -1.39 -3.01
CA LEU A 57 1.39 -0.25 -2.18
C LEU A 57 2.06 -0.78 -0.90
N VAL A 58 3.29 -0.33 -0.65
CA VAL A 58 4.07 -0.68 0.54
C VAL A 58 4.31 0.59 1.33
N ILE A 59 3.87 0.61 2.59
CA ILE A 59 4.04 1.73 3.52
C ILE A 59 4.78 1.20 4.75
N THR A 60 5.99 1.69 4.96
CA THR A 60 6.83 1.45 6.14
C THR A 60 6.64 2.56 7.17
N TYR A 61 7.13 2.33 8.39
CA TYR A 61 7.18 3.37 9.42
C TYR A 61 7.87 4.67 8.98
N GLU A 62 8.95 4.57 8.19
CA GLU A 62 9.66 5.75 7.68
C GLU A 62 8.80 6.54 6.68
N ASP A 63 7.98 5.84 5.88
CA ASP A 63 7.00 6.45 4.98
C ASP A 63 5.92 7.17 5.79
N VAL A 64 5.37 6.51 6.82
CA VAL A 64 4.37 7.11 7.74
C VAL A 64 4.93 8.37 8.38
N SER A 65 6.13 8.31 8.96
CA SER A 65 6.78 9.46 9.59
C SER A 65 6.93 10.64 8.63
N SER A 66 7.25 10.34 7.36
CA SER A 66 7.36 11.36 6.30
C SER A 66 6.00 11.96 5.94
N ILE A 67 4.96 11.13 5.84
CA ILE A 67 3.58 11.54 5.56
C ILE A 67 3.06 12.44 6.69
N LEU A 68 3.24 12.04 7.95
CA LEU A 68 2.81 12.82 9.12
C LEU A 68 3.49 14.19 9.17
N ALA A 69 4.81 14.24 8.96
CA ALA A 69 5.55 15.50 8.90
C ALA A 69 5.05 16.41 7.76
N TYR A 70 4.66 15.83 6.62
CA TYR A 70 4.08 16.59 5.52
C TYR A 70 2.68 17.13 5.85
N LEU A 71 1.83 16.33 6.49
CA LEU A 71 0.50 16.76 6.94
C LEU A 71 0.59 17.89 7.97
N GLU A 72 1.53 17.80 8.91
CA GLU A 72 1.82 18.85 9.90
C GLU A 72 2.34 20.13 9.21
N PHE A 73 3.25 20.00 8.25
CA PHE A 73 3.76 21.15 7.48
C PHE A 73 2.64 21.90 6.72
N MET A 74 1.63 21.16 6.24
CA MET A 74 0.48 21.71 5.55
C MET A 74 -0.58 22.30 6.50
N ASP A 75 -0.32 22.34 7.82
CA ASP A 75 -1.25 22.77 8.87
C ASP A 75 -2.62 22.07 8.76
N SER A 76 -2.59 20.77 8.49
CA SER A 76 -3.80 19.99 8.28
C SER A 76 -4.40 19.52 9.60
N GLU A 77 -5.66 19.87 9.86
CA GLU A 77 -6.47 19.25 10.94
C GLU A 77 -7.00 17.85 10.57
N LYS A 78 -6.51 17.24 9.48
CA LYS A 78 -6.98 15.92 9.04
C LYS A 78 -6.30 14.82 9.84
N ASP A 79 -7.11 13.89 10.34
CA ASP A 79 -6.61 12.64 10.89
C ASP A 79 -5.81 11.89 9.81
N PRO A 80 -4.67 11.27 10.17
CA PRO A 80 -3.78 10.56 9.25
C PRO A 80 -4.35 9.19 8.85
N VAL A 81 -5.59 9.18 8.38
CA VAL A 81 -6.33 7.98 7.99
C VAL A 81 -6.33 7.86 6.48
N LEU A 82 -5.74 6.77 5.99
CA LEU A 82 -5.85 6.36 4.60
C LEU A 82 -7.16 5.61 4.39
N LEU A 83 -8.01 6.15 3.52
CA LEU A 83 -9.24 5.47 3.09
C LEU A 83 -8.90 4.58 1.88
N ILE A 84 -9.34 3.32 1.89
CA ILE A 84 -9.24 2.42 0.73
C ILE A 84 -10.61 1.87 0.37
N ILE A 85 -10.81 1.47 -0.89
CA ILE A 85 -11.99 0.71 -1.30
C ILE A 85 -11.62 -0.77 -1.38
N ASP A 86 -12.40 -1.66 -0.77
CA ASP A 86 -12.22 -3.11 -0.90
C ASP A 86 -12.87 -3.67 -2.18
N PRO A 87 -12.68 -4.95 -2.54
CA PRO A 87 -13.25 -5.51 -3.78
C PRO A 87 -14.79 -5.58 -3.79
N GLU A 88 -15.43 -5.41 -2.64
CA GLU A 88 -16.89 -5.38 -2.48
C GLU A 88 -17.46 -3.96 -2.56
N GLY A 89 -16.59 -2.95 -2.70
CA GLY A 89 -16.97 -1.54 -2.77
C GLY A 89 -17.20 -0.88 -1.40
N ASN A 90 -16.76 -1.51 -0.30
CA ASN A 90 -16.79 -0.91 1.02
C ASN A 90 -15.56 -0.01 1.23
N VAL A 91 -15.73 1.06 2.01
CA VAL A 91 -14.63 1.92 2.43
C VAL A 91 -14.01 1.38 3.72
N ILE A 92 -12.72 1.08 3.68
CA ILE A 92 -11.91 0.67 4.84
C ILE A 92 -11.05 1.86 5.26
N HIS A 93 -10.97 2.07 6.57
CA HIS A 93 -10.16 3.12 7.18
C HIS A 93 -8.90 2.50 7.76
N ILE A 94 -7.74 2.98 7.32
CA ILE A 94 -6.44 2.56 7.82
C ILE A 94 -5.83 3.74 8.56
N ASP A 95 -5.75 3.63 9.87
CA ASP A 95 -5.08 4.60 10.71
C ASP A 95 -3.56 4.41 10.63
N LEU A 96 -2.86 5.39 10.05
CA LEU A 96 -1.42 5.28 9.87
C LEU A 96 -0.65 5.43 11.19
N GLU A 97 -1.23 6.03 12.23
CA GLU A 97 -0.57 6.14 13.55
C GLU A 97 -0.45 4.77 14.24
N CYS A 98 -1.23 3.77 13.81
CA CYS A 98 -1.16 2.41 14.31
C CYS A 98 0.02 1.59 13.75
N ILE A 99 0.79 2.12 12.79
CA ILE A 99 1.95 1.43 12.19
C ILE A 99 3.19 1.75 13.03
N GLU A 100 3.78 0.75 13.69
CA GLU A 100 4.95 0.90 14.55
C GLU A 100 6.29 0.77 13.79
N GLU A 101 7.42 1.05 14.45
CA GLU A 101 8.79 1.14 13.88
C GLU A 101 9.23 -0.08 13.03
N HIS A 102 8.62 -1.24 13.24
CA HIS A 102 8.97 -2.48 12.53
C HIS A 102 7.83 -3.04 11.69
N ASP A 103 6.70 -2.32 11.61
CA ASP A 103 5.56 -2.73 10.83
C ASP A 103 5.70 -2.30 9.37
N VAL A 104 5.07 -3.09 8.51
CA VAL A 104 4.94 -2.79 7.09
C VAL A 104 3.51 -3.05 6.69
N LEU A 105 2.83 -2.00 6.24
CA LEU A 105 1.54 -2.11 5.58
C LEU A 105 1.79 -2.44 4.10
N ILE A 106 1.16 -3.51 3.62
CA ILE A 106 1.19 -3.90 2.21
C ILE A 106 -0.26 -4.02 1.75
N ILE A 107 -0.61 -3.31 0.69
CA ILE A 107 -1.92 -3.38 0.04
C ILE A 107 -1.70 -3.86 -1.38
N TYR A 108 -2.24 -5.03 -1.72
CA TYR A 108 -2.14 -5.60 -3.05
C TYR A 108 -3.27 -5.10 -3.97
N PRO A 109 -3.05 -5.01 -5.29
CA PRO A 109 -4.10 -4.64 -6.26
C PRO A 109 -5.41 -5.41 -6.16
N HIS A 110 -5.34 -6.70 -5.82
CA HIS A 110 -6.52 -7.55 -5.72
C HIS A 110 -7.33 -7.33 -4.43
N GLU A 111 -6.77 -6.62 -3.44
CA GLU A 111 -7.44 -6.23 -2.20
C GLU A 111 -8.14 -4.88 -2.33
N LEU A 112 -7.95 -4.17 -3.45
CA LEU A 112 -8.63 -2.91 -3.73
C LEU A 112 -9.79 -3.10 -4.70
N GLY A 113 -10.85 -2.32 -4.51
CA GLY A 113 -11.96 -2.14 -5.45
C GLY A 113 -11.76 -0.94 -6.38
N ASP A 114 -12.65 -0.86 -7.37
CA ASP A 114 -12.62 0.18 -8.40
C ASP A 114 -13.56 1.35 -8.09
N GLU A 115 -14.65 1.10 -7.37
CA GLU A 115 -15.69 2.10 -7.04
C GLU A 115 -16.42 1.76 -5.74
N VAL A 116 -17.00 2.78 -5.10
CA VAL A 116 -17.84 2.59 -3.91
C VAL A 116 -19.15 1.97 -4.34
N ALA A 117 -19.60 0.92 -3.66
CA ALA A 117 -20.90 0.32 -3.93
C ALA A 117 -22.01 1.35 -3.63
N GLU A 118 -22.80 1.72 -4.64
CA GLU A 118 -24.03 2.48 -4.45
C GLU A 118 -25.02 1.59 -3.65
N LYS A 119 -25.27 1.95 -2.38
CA LYS A 119 -26.27 1.29 -1.54
C LYS A 119 -27.64 1.92 -1.68
#